data_AF-A0AAV3IQU2-F1
#
_entry.id   AF-A0AAV3IQU2-F1
#
_cell.length_a   1.000
_cell.length_b   1.000
_cell.length_c   1.000
_cell.angle_alpha   90.00
_cell.angle_beta   90.00
_cell.angle_gamma   90.00
#
_symmetry.space_group_name_H-M   'P 1'
#
loop_
_entity.id
_entity.type
_entity.pdbx_description
1 polymer ?
#
loop_
_entity_poly.entity_id
_entity_poly.type
_entity_poly.pdbx_seq_one_letter_code
_entity_poly.pdbx_strand_id
1 'polypeptide(L)'
;MKIQVKKMDKVIFFLAFIIFLPIIWFFGKDVPYQDLSDIFDSLKDTAAIIFAILGAWIAVIYPKDLKAIFHVNNSKDIEATVVFEKLISSLIIVTFTLIVMIASMPIMALIKNIPFFQGYKEYLRQALLLYIYLLTLAQVYALLATLIPNIKMLIDLARAKSSAEVLRRNCSVNDESNNDSHQ
;
A
#
# COMPACT_ATOMS: atom_id res chain seq x y z
N MET A 1 7.03 -0.37 21.91
CA MET A 1 5.78 -0.20 21.12
C MET A 1 5.87 -0.60 19.63
N LYS A 2 7.06 -0.87 19.04
CA LYS A 2 7.19 -1.33 17.63
C LYS A 2 6.78 -2.81 17.38
N ILE A 3 6.79 -3.66 18.41
CA ILE A 3 6.49 -5.10 18.28
C ILE A 3 4.99 -5.39 18.25
N GLN A 4 4.17 -4.57 18.92
CA GLN A 4 2.70 -4.78 18.99
C GLN A 4 2.00 -4.53 17.65
N VAL A 5 2.42 -3.51 16.89
CA VAL A 5 1.80 -3.18 15.60
C VAL A 5 2.08 -4.28 14.56
N LYS A 6 3.33 -4.80 14.50
CA LYS A 6 3.71 -5.86 13.56
C LYS A 6 2.95 -7.18 13.79
N LYS A 7 2.49 -7.44 15.02
CA LYS A 7 1.58 -8.57 15.33
C LYS A 7 0.16 -8.25 14.88
N MET A 8 -0.32 -7.03 15.11
CA MET A 8 -1.68 -6.61 14.77
C MET A 8 -1.94 -6.63 13.26
N ASP A 9 -0.94 -6.24 12.45
CA ASP A 9 -1.03 -6.30 10.98
C ASP A 9 -1.27 -7.74 10.52
N LYS A 10 -0.46 -8.69 11.01
CA LYS A 10 -0.62 -10.13 10.68
C LYS A 10 -1.92 -10.70 11.21
N VAL A 11 -2.38 -10.26 12.39
CA VAL A 11 -3.62 -10.73 13.02
C VAL A 11 -4.84 -10.25 12.25
N ILE A 12 -4.87 -9.00 11.77
CA ILE A 12 -5.96 -8.47 10.94
C ILE A 12 -6.01 -9.21 9.61
N PHE A 13 -4.85 -9.44 8.98
CA PHE A 13 -4.77 -10.25 7.75
C PHE A 13 -5.22 -11.68 7.97
N PHE A 14 -4.81 -12.30 9.07
CA PHE A 14 -5.21 -13.66 9.43
C PHE A 14 -6.70 -13.77 9.75
N LEU A 15 -7.27 -12.76 10.41
CA LEU A 15 -8.69 -12.69 10.73
C LEU A 15 -9.56 -12.45 9.48
N ALA A 16 -9.11 -11.57 8.57
CA ALA A 16 -9.76 -11.40 7.27
C ALA A 16 -9.67 -12.71 6.46
N PHE A 17 -8.51 -13.37 6.45
CA PHE A 17 -8.33 -14.65 5.78
C PHE A 17 -9.31 -15.72 6.32
N ILE A 18 -9.47 -15.82 7.64
CA ILE A 18 -10.33 -16.84 8.27
C ILE A 18 -11.83 -16.57 8.08
N ILE A 19 -12.24 -15.30 7.96
CA ILE A 19 -13.63 -14.91 7.71
C ILE A 19 -14.03 -15.13 6.25
N PHE A 20 -13.13 -14.83 5.31
CA PHE A 20 -13.46 -14.92 3.89
C PHE A 20 -13.30 -16.33 3.32
N LEU A 21 -12.46 -17.20 3.89
CA LEU A 21 -12.35 -18.60 3.47
C LEU A 21 -13.72 -19.34 3.38
N PRO A 22 -14.57 -19.31 4.43
CA PRO A 22 -15.86 -19.99 4.37
C PRO A 22 -16.84 -19.31 3.41
N ILE A 23 -16.76 -17.98 3.25
CA ILE A 23 -17.57 -17.22 2.28
C ILE A 23 -17.21 -17.64 0.85
N ILE A 24 -15.92 -17.75 0.54
CA ILE A 24 -15.41 -18.19 -0.76
C ILE A 24 -15.79 -19.65 -1.04
N TRP A 25 -15.72 -20.51 -0.02
CA TRP A 25 -16.11 -21.91 -0.16
C TRP A 25 -17.61 -22.09 -0.42
N PHE A 26 -18.45 -21.27 0.22
CA PHE A 26 -19.91 -21.37 0.11
C PHE A 26 -20.48 -20.66 -1.14
N PHE A 27 -20.01 -19.44 -1.44
CA PHE A 27 -20.50 -18.64 -2.57
C PHE A 27 -19.71 -18.83 -3.87
N GLY A 28 -18.48 -19.35 -3.81
CA GLY A 28 -17.61 -19.49 -4.98
C GLY A 28 -18.09 -20.48 -6.04
N LYS A 29 -19.11 -21.30 -5.74
CA LYS A 29 -19.70 -22.25 -6.70
C LYS A 29 -20.53 -21.56 -7.78
N ASP A 30 -21.13 -20.40 -7.50
CA ASP A 30 -22.15 -19.79 -8.38
C ASP A 30 -21.68 -18.56 -9.19
N VAL A 31 -20.54 -17.94 -8.86
CA VAL A 31 -20.15 -16.60 -9.39
C VAL A 31 -19.69 -16.57 -10.85
N PRO A 32 -20.45 -16.06 -11.85
CA PRO A 32 -20.14 -16.12 -13.29
C PRO A 32 -18.67 -15.84 -13.65
N TYR A 33 -18.11 -16.56 -14.62
CA TYR A 33 -16.72 -16.31 -15.07
C TYR A 33 -16.54 -14.86 -15.55
N GLN A 34 -17.57 -14.27 -16.18
CA GLN A 34 -17.58 -12.86 -16.59
C GLN A 34 -17.41 -11.93 -15.38
N ASP A 35 -18.17 -12.15 -14.32
CA ASP A 35 -18.05 -11.35 -13.10
C ASP A 35 -16.65 -11.49 -12.47
N LEU A 36 -16.04 -12.69 -12.52
CA LEU A 36 -14.66 -12.89 -12.05
C LEU A 36 -13.64 -12.10 -12.88
N SER A 37 -13.77 -12.10 -14.22
CA SER A 37 -12.87 -11.33 -15.08
C SER A 37 -13.02 -9.83 -14.85
N ASP A 38 -14.26 -9.36 -14.68
CA ASP A 38 -14.54 -7.93 -14.51
C ASP A 38 -14.02 -7.41 -13.15
N ILE A 39 -14.17 -8.21 -12.08
CA ILE A 39 -13.58 -7.91 -10.77
C ILE A 39 -12.06 -7.90 -10.85
N PHE A 40 -11.47 -8.90 -11.53
CA PHE A 40 -10.02 -8.99 -11.70
C PHE A 40 -9.45 -7.79 -12.46
N ASP A 41 -10.11 -7.37 -13.54
CA ASP A 41 -9.71 -6.22 -14.34
C ASP A 41 -9.82 -4.91 -13.53
N SER A 42 -10.93 -4.73 -12.80
CA SER A 42 -11.12 -3.60 -11.90
C SER A 42 -10.05 -3.53 -10.80
N LEU A 43 -9.68 -4.68 -10.24
CA LEU A 43 -8.65 -4.81 -9.21
C LEU A 43 -7.26 -4.50 -9.76
N LYS A 44 -6.95 -4.97 -10.98
CA LYS A 44 -5.71 -4.66 -11.70
C LYS A 44 -5.59 -3.15 -11.95
N ASP A 45 -6.65 -2.51 -12.42
CA ASP A 45 -6.64 -1.08 -12.74
C ASP A 45 -6.47 -0.24 -11.47
N THR A 46 -7.14 -0.61 -10.40
CA THR A 46 -6.94 0.03 -9.08
C THR A 46 -5.49 -0.10 -8.62
N ALA A 47 -4.87 -1.27 -8.75
CA ALA A 47 -3.47 -1.47 -8.41
C ALA A 47 -2.50 -0.67 -9.28
N ALA A 48 -2.78 -0.53 -10.58
CA ALA A 48 -1.99 0.30 -11.49
C ALA A 48 -2.02 1.78 -11.08
N ILE A 49 -3.20 2.29 -10.70
CA ILE A 49 -3.37 3.66 -10.20
C ILE A 49 -2.55 3.85 -8.92
N ILE A 50 -2.65 2.93 -7.97
CA ILE A 50 -1.92 3.00 -6.69
C ILE A 50 -0.41 2.97 -6.94
N PHE A 51 0.06 2.07 -7.79
CA PHE A 51 1.47 1.99 -8.18
C PHE A 51 1.98 3.31 -8.76
N ALA A 52 1.22 3.91 -9.69
CA ALA A 52 1.58 5.18 -10.32
C ALA A 52 1.66 6.33 -9.30
N ILE A 53 0.65 6.46 -8.43
CA ILE A 53 0.61 7.51 -7.41
C ILE A 53 1.77 7.32 -6.43
N LEU A 54 2.00 6.12 -5.91
CA LEU A 54 3.10 5.84 -4.97
C LEU A 54 4.47 6.10 -5.60
N GLY A 55 4.68 5.69 -6.85
CA GLY A 55 5.92 5.93 -7.57
C GLY A 55 6.21 7.42 -7.75
N ALA A 56 5.22 8.19 -8.20
CA ALA A 56 5.35 9.64 -8.34
C ALA A 56 5.62 10.33 -6.99
N TRP A 57 4.95 9.88 -5.94
CA TRP A 57 5.03 10.49 -4.63
C TRP A 57 6.40 10.24 -3.95
N ILE A 58 6.99 9.05 -4.12
CA ILE A 58 8.37 8.76 -3.70
C ILE A 58 9.38 9.68 -4.40
N ALA A 59 9.21 9.91 -5.70
CA ALA A 59 10.10 10.78 -6.48
C ALA A 59 10.06 12.24 -6.00
N VAL A 60 8.90 12.71 -5.54
CA VAL A 60 8.72 14.08 -5.04
C VAL A 60 9.21 14.26 -3.61
N ILE A 61 8.89 13.33 -2.70
CA ILE A 61 9.17 13.51 -1.26
C ILE A 61 10.60 13.12 -0.88
N TYR A 62 11.17 12.12 -1.56
CA TYR A 62 12.50 11.60 -1.22
C TYR A 62 13.50 11.74 -2.38
N PRO A 63 13.69 12.93 -2.97
CA PRO A 63 14.59 13.10 -4.12
C PRO A 63 16.05 12.86 -3.74
N LYS A 64 16.44 13.10 -2.47
CA LYS A 64 17.80 12.90 -1.97
C LYS A 64 18.13 11.40 -1.81
N ASP A 65 17.26 10.66 -1.15
CA ASP A 65 17.41 9.20 -0.95
C ASP A 65 17.36 8.48 -2.30
N LEU A 66 16.49 8.92 -3.21
CA LEU A 66 16.43 8.39 -4.57
C LEU A 66 17.73 8.66 -5.36
N LYS A 67 18.26 9.90 -5.30
CA LYS A 67 19.54 10.25 -5.95
C LYS A 67 20.72 9.50 -5.36
N ALA A 68 20.72 9.20 -4.06
CA ALA A 68 21.79 8.44 -3.41
C ALA A 68 21.87 7.00 -3.96
N ILE A 69 20.73 6.39 -4.26
CA ILE A 69 20.65 5.03 -4.83
C ILE A 69 21.08 5.01 -6.32
N PHE A 70 20.80 6.09 -7.06
CA PHE A 70 21.22 6.18 -8.47
C PHE A 70 22.71 6.57 -8.64
N HIS A 71 23.33 7.25 -7.66
CA HIS A 71 24.75 7.65 -7.72
C HIS A 71 25.72 6.64 -7.06
N VAL A 72 25.31 5.37 -6.92
CA VAL A 72 26.11 4.29 -6.32
C VAL A 72 27.34 3.96 -7.18
N ASN A 73 28.37 4.80 -7.09
CA ASN A 73 29.78 4.47 -7.36
C ASN A 73 30.69 4.90 -6.20
N ASN A 74 30.19 5.59 -5.17
CA ASN A 74 30.96 5.90 -3.96
C ASN A 74 30.19 5.46 -2.71
N SER A 75 30.38 4.18 -2.39
CA SER A 75 29.89 3.51 -1.21
C SER A 75 30.55 4.10 0.05
N LYS A 76 29.81 4.93 0.81
CA LYS A 76 30.00 5.06 2.28
C LYS A 76 28.89 5.80 3.04
N ASP A 77 28.06 6.64 2.40
CA ASP A 77 27.05 7.44 3.12
C ASP A 77 25.61 7.25 2.61
N ILE A 78 25.11 6.01 2.51
CA ILE A 78 23.68 5.78 2.28
C ILE A 78 23.00 5.58 3.63
N GLU A 79 22.71 6.69 4.32
CA GLU A 79 21.77 6.68 5.45
C GLU A 79 20.36 6.89 4.91
N ALA A 80 19.85 5.87 4.18
CA ALA A 80 18.48 5.90 3.70
C ALA A 80 17.52 5.94 4.91
N THR A 81 16.53 6.83 4.86
CA THR A 81 15.57 6.91 5.96
C THR A 81 14.79 5.59 6.07
N VAL A 82 14.60 5.08 7.29
CA VAL A 82 13.81 3.84 7.54
C VAL A 82 12.40 3.92 6.93
N VAL A 83 11.88 5.14 6.77
CA VAL A 83 10.60 5.40 6.11
C VAL A 83 10.69 5.14 4.61
N PHE A 84 11.74 5.63 3.93
CA PHE A 84 11.98 5.42 2.52
C PHE A 84 12.11 3.92 2.17
N GLU A 85 12.89 3.16 2.95
CA GLU A 85 13.02 1.71 2.77
C GLU A 85 11.67 0.98 2.85
N LYS A 86 10.81 1.40 3.79
CA LYS A 86 9.49 0.81 3.96
C LYS A 86 8.55 1.14 2.78
N LEU A 87 8.65 2.35 2.24
CA LEU A 87 7.89 2.77 1.06
C LEU A 87 8.32 2.00 -0.19
N ILE A 88 9.62 1.85 -0.42
CA ILE A 88 10.17 1.04 -1.52
C ILE A 88 9.78 -0.44 -1.37
N SER A 89 9.86 -1.00 -0.16
CA SER A 89 9.42 -2.37 0.11
C SER A 89 7.94 -2.58 -0.23
N SER A 90 7.09 -1.61 0.11
CA SER A 90 5.68 -1.65 -0.26
C SER A 90 5.45 -1.46 -1.75
N LEU A 91 6.26 -0.63 -2.42
CA LEU A 91 6.20 -0.46 -3.87
C LEU A 91 6.52 -1.78 -4.59
N ILE A 92 7.55 -2.50 -4.12
CA ILE A 92 7.92 -3.82 -4.67
C ILE A 92 6.75 -4.81 -4.54
N ILE A 93 6.06 -4.84 -3.38
CA ILE A 93 4.92 -5.73 -3.18
C ILE A 93 3.81 -5.46 -4.20
N VAL A 94 3.49 -4.18 -4.45
CA VAL A 94 2.41 -3.78 -5.37
C VAL A 94 2.79 -4.06 -6.82
N THR A 95 4.04 -3.77 -7.20
CA THR A 95 4.57 -4.06 -8.54
C THR A 95 4.59 -5.56 -8.80
N PHE A 96 5.03 -6.36 -7.83
CA PHE A 96 5.05 -7.81 -7.95
C PHE A 96 3.64 -8.37 -8.15
N THR A 97 2.68 -7.91 -7.33
CA THR A 97 1.26 -8.25 -7.50
C THR A 97 0.74 -7.85 -8.89
N LEU A 98 1.11 -6.68 -9.40
CA LEU A 98 0.71 -6.23 -10.74
C LEU A 98 1.27 -7.12 -11.85
N ILE A 99 2.56 -7.49 -11.78
CA ILE A 99 3.21 -8.41 -12.72
C ILE A 99 2.49 -9.76 -12.72
N VAL A 100 2.20 -10.28 -11.52
CA VAL A 100 1.48 -11.55 -11.34
C VAL A 100 0.08 -11.49 -11.95
N MET A 101 -0.63 -10.37 -11.78
CA MET A 101 -1.94 -10.16 -12.42
C MET A 101 -1.83 -10.15 -13.95
N ILE A 102 -0.93 -9.35 -14.51
CA ILE A 102 -0.73 -9.25 -15.97
C ILE A 102 -0.33 -10.63 -16.56
N ALA A 103 0.55 -11.37 -15.88
CA ALA A 103 0.98 -12.70 -16.31
C ALA A 103 -0.15 -13.75 -16.25
N SER A 104 -1.12 -13.59 -15.35
CA SER A 104 -2.25 -14.52 -15.22
C SER A 104 -3.32 -14.38 -16.32
N MET A 105 -3.41 -13.21 -16.96
CA MET A 105 -4.35 -12.93 -18.07
C MET A 105 -4.25 -13.91 -19.25
N PRO A 106 -3.06 -14.18 -19.84
CA PRO A 106 -2.93 -15.16 -20.91
C PRO A 106 -3.22 -16.59 -20.44
N ILE A 107 -2.89 -16.94 -19.19
CA ILE A 107 -3.15 -18.27 -18.62
C ILE A 107 -4.66 -18.54 -18.58
N MET A 108 -5.44 -17.54 -18.16
CA MET A 108 -6.89 -17.60 -18.13
C MET A 108 -7.50 -17.82 -19.53
N ALA A 109 -6.96 -17.13 -20.54
CA ALA A 109 -7.37 -17.29 -21.93
C ALA A 109 -7.02 -18.67 -22.51
N LEU A 110 -5.87 -19.24 -22.14
CA LEU A 110 -5.49 -20.60 -22.54
C LEU A 110 -6.42 -21.66 -21.95
N ILE A 111 -6.79 -21.53 -20.66
CA ILE A 111 -7.66 -22.49 -19.98
C ILE A 111 -9.06 -22.54 -20.62
N LYS A 112 -9.57 -21.39 -21.09
CA LYS A 112 -10.88 -21.29 -21.74
C LYS A 112 -10.97 -22.04 -23.08
N ASN A 113 -9.84 -22.19 -23.78
CA ASN A 113 -9.80 -22.82 -25.11
C ASN A 113 -9.66 -24.35 -25.06
N ILE A 114 -9.41 -24.95 -23.88
CA ILE A 114 -9.21 -26.39 -23.76
C ILE A 114 -10.53 -27.08 -23.33
N PRO A 115 -11.16 -27.89 -24.20
CA PRO A 115 -12.44 -28.56 -23.90
C PRO A 115 -12.34 -29.64 -22.81
N PHE A 116 -11.13 -30.03 -22.38
CA PHE A 116 -10.89 -31.03 -21.33
C PHE A 116 -11.31 -30.57 -19.92
N PHE A 117 -11.50 -29.26 -19.70
CA PHE A 117 -11.77 -28.70 -18.37
C PHE A 117 -13.25 -28.63 -17.97
N GLN A 118 -14.16 -29.16 -18.79
CA GLN A 118 -15.61 -29.10 -18.54
C GLN A 118 -16.03 -29.77 -17.22
N GLY A 119 -15.31 -30.81 -16.76
CA GLY A 119 -15.61 -31.52 -15.51
C GLY A 119 -15.11 -30.87 -14.22
N TYR A 120 -14.15 -29.93 -14.29
CA TYR A 120 -13.53 -29.28 -13.12
C TYR A 120 -13.80 -27.77 -13.06
N LYS A 121 -14.73 -27.26 -13.87
CA LYS A 121 -15.10 -25.83 -13.92
C LYS A 121 -15.40 -25.25 -12.54
N GLU A 122 -16.09 -25.99 -11.68
CA GLU A 122 -16.44 -25.54 -10.33
C GLU A 122 -15.21 -25.33 -9.44
N TYR A 123 -14.28 -26.29 -9.42
CA TYR A 123 -13.05 -26.20 -8.62
C TYR A 123 -12.10 -25.11 -9.13
N LEU A 124 -11.99 -24.97 -10.45
CA LEU A 124 -11.19 -23.93 -11.06
C LEU A 124 -11.72 -22.53 -10.69
N ARG A 125 -13.04 -22.36 -10.71
CA ARG A 125 -13.71 -21.09 -10.35
C ARG A 125 -13.47 -20.71 -8.89
N GLN A 126 -13.57 -21.67 -7.97
CA GLN A 126 -13.24 -21.46 -6.56
C GLN A 126 -11.76 -21.10 -6.37
N ALA A 127 -10.85 -21.76 -7.08
CA ALA A 127 -9.42 -21.48 -7.01
C ALA A 127 -9.09 -20.06 -7.53
N LEU A 128 -9.74 -19.63 -8.62
CA LEU A 128 -9.59 -18.29 -9.16
C LEU A 128 -10.14 -17.22 -8.20
N LEU A 129 -11.31 -17.47 -7.60
CA LEU A 129 -11.88 -16.54 -6.62
C LEU A 129 -10.96 -16.40 -5.39
N LEU A 130 -10.40 -17.51 -4.92
CA LEU A 130 -9.41 -17.51 -3.85
C LEU A 130 -8.13 -16.76 -4.24
N TYR A 131 -7.68 -16.92 -5.47
CA TYR A 131 -6.53 -16.20 -6.01
C TYR A 131 -6.76 -14.69 -6.09
N ILE A 132 -7.91 -14.24 -6.61
CA ILE A 132 -8.31 -12.82 -6.64
C ILE A 132 -8.40 -12.27 -5.21
N TYR A 133 -8.93 -13.05 -4.27
CA TYR A 133 -9.01 -12.66 -2.87
C TYR A 133 -7.62 -12.46 -2.23
N LEU A 134 -6.69 -13.39 -2.45
CA LEU A 134 -5.31 -13.27 -1.99
C LEU A 134 -4.60 -12.04 -2.57
N LEU A 135 -4.83 -11.75 -3.86
CA LEU A 135 -4.31 -10.55 -4.51
C LEU A 135 -4.88 -9.28 -3.88
N THR A 136 -6.20 -9.24 -3.63
CA THR A 136 -6.88 -8.12 -3.00
C THR A 136 -6.29 -7.84 -1.62
N LEU A 137 -6.08 -8.88 -0.82
CA LEU A 137 -5.42 -8.76 0.49
C LEU A 137 -4.01 -8.18 0.35
N ALA A 138 -3.19 -8.70 -0.57
CA ALA A 138 -1.85 -8.19 -0.80
C ALA A 138 -1.85 -6.69 -1.18
N GLN A 139 -2.81 -6.24 -2.00
CA GLN A 139 -2.96 -4.85 -2.39
C GLN A 139 -3.40 -3.95 -1.22
N VAL A 140 -4.36 -4.41 -0.42
CA VAL A 140 -4.79 -3.69 0.79
C VAL A 140 -3.63 -3.58 1.79
N TYR A 141 -2.81 -4.63 1.91
CA TYR A 141 -1.61 -4.59 2.76
C TYR A 141 -0.63 -3.53 2.27
N ALA A 142 -0.36 -3.49 0.95
CA ALA A 142 0.52 -2.50 0.34
C ALA A 142 0.01 -1.07 0.59
N LEU A 143 -1.29 -0.85 0.42
CA LEU A 143 -1.93 0.42 0.71
C LEU A 143 -1.77 0.84 2.17
N LEU A 144 -2.04 -0.05 3.11
CA LEU A 144 -1.87 0.26 4.53
C LEU A 144 -0.39 0.50 4.90
N ALA A 145 0.52 -0.29 4.34
CA ALA A 145 1.95 -0.18 4.58
C ALA A 145 2.50 1.18 4.11
N THR A 146 1.95 1.73 3.03
CA THR A 146 2.27 3.09 2.54
C THR A 146 1.52 4.20 3.27
N LEU A 147 0.27 4.00 3.66
CA LEU A 147 -0.52 5.04 4.30
C LEU A 147 -0.03 5.39 5.72
N ILE A 148 0.42 4.39 6.50
CA ILE A 148 0.87 4.57 7.89
C ILE A 148 2.04 5.58 8.02
N PRO A 149 3.16 5.46 7.27
CA PRO A 149 4.24 6.44 7.34
C PRO A 149 3.80 7.84 6.89
N ASN A 150 2.91 7.94 5.91
CA ASN A 150 2.41 9.22 5.39
C ASN A 150 1.61 10.00 6.44
N ILE A 151 0.71 9.31 7.13
CA ILE A 151 -0.10 9.91 8.19
C ILE A 151 0.80 10.37 9.34
N LYS A 152 1.82 9.57 9.72
CA LYS A 152 2.78 9.95 10.76
C LYS A 152 3.54 11.22 10.39
N MET A 153 4.06 11.29 9.16
CA MET A 153 4.74 12.48 8.66
C MET A 153 3.83 13.70 8.68
N LEU A 154 2.56 13.55 8.27
CA LEU A 154 1.59 14.64 8.29
C LEU A 154 1.29 15.13 9.72
N ILE A 155 1.14 14.21 10.68
CA ILE A 155 0.90 14.55 12.09
C ILE A 155 2.13 15.26 12.68
N ASP A 156 3.33 14.80 12.37
CA ASP A 156 4.57 15.41 12.85
C ASP A 156 4.74 16.84 12.29
N LEU A 157 4.42 17.05 11.02
CA LEU A 157 4.40 18.38 10.40
C LEU A 157 3.32 19.28 11.01
N ALA A 158 2.11 18.76 11.23
CA ALA A 158 1.02 19.53 11.84
C ALA A 158 1.37 19.95 13.27
N ARG A 159 2.00 19.05 14.04
CA ARG A 159 2.48 19.33 15.39
C ARG A 159 3.59 20.38 15.37
N ALA A 160 4.58 20.24 14.48
CA ALA A 160 5.68 21.20 14.34
C ALA A 160 5.16 22.61 14.00
N LYS A 161 4.16 22.70 13.11
CA LYS A 161 3.53 23.97 12.76
C LYS A 161 2.81 24.60 13.95
N SER A 162 2.05 23.80 14.73
CA SER A 162 1.35 24.30 15.91
C SER A 162 2.30 24.88 16.96
N SER A 163 3.44 24.22 17.21
CA SER A 163 4.44 24.71 18.16
C SER A 163 5.12 25.99 17.68
N ALA A 164 5.38 26.12 16.37
CA ALA A 164 5.98 27.33 15.80
C ALA A 164 5.04 28.56 15.89
N GLU A 165 3.73 28.35 15.71
CA GLU A 165 2.73 29.41 15.87
C GLU A 165 2.58 29.86 17.33
N VAL A 166 2.63 28.93 18.30
CA VAL A 166 2.61 29.24 19.73
C VAL A 166 3.85 30.05 20.14
N LEU A 167 5.04 29.67 19.68
CA LEU A 167 6.27 30.42 19.96
C LEU A 167 6.24 31.83 19.37
N ARG A 168 5.72 31.99 18.14
CA ARG A 168 5.57 33.30 17.52
C ARG A 168 4.63 34.22 18.30
N ARG A 169 3.50 33.69 18.79
CA ARG A 169 2.58 34.46 19.65
C ARG A 169 3.22 34.87 20.97
N ASN A 170 4.00 33.99 21.61
CA ASN A 170 4.69 34.35 22.84
C ASN A 170 5.76 35.44 22.64
N CYS A 171 6.47 35.45 21.51
CA CYS A 171 7.39 36.54 21.18
C CYS A 171 6.66 37.88 21.00
N SER A 172 5.55 37.93 20.23
CA SER A 172 4.82 39.18 20.01
C SER A 172 4.22 39.76 21.30
N VAL A 173 3.74 38.90 22.22
CA VAL A 173 3.18 39.33 23.50
C VAL A 173 4.27 39.87 24.44
N ASN A 174 5.45 39.25 24.43
CA ASN A 174 6.58 39.75 25.24
C ASN A 174 7.12 41.08 24.73
N ASP A 175 7.08 41.33 23.41
CA ASP A 175 7.50 42.61 22.83
C ASP A 175 6.52 43.75 23.16
N GLU A 176 5.21 43.50 23.17
CA GLU A 176 4.20 44.48 23.63
C GLU A 176 4.31 44.76 25.13
N SER A 177 4.45 43.71 25.96
CA SER A 177 4.65 43.85 27.41
C SER A 177 5.90 44.67 27.78
N ASN A 178 6.98 44.53 27.00
CA ASN A 178 8.21 45.26 27.26
C ASN A 178 8.08 46.74 26.87
N ASN A 179 7.31 47.04 25.82
CA ASN A 179 7.07 48.41 25.37
C ASN A 179 6.15 49.19 26.32
N ASP A 180 5.15 48.55 26.94
CA ASP A 180 4.27 49.18 27.94
C ASP A 180 4.96 49.44 29.30
N SER A 181 6.04 48.72 29.61
CA SER A 181 6.80 48.92 30.86
C SER A 181 7.78 50.10 30.83
N HIS A 182 7.92 50.75 29.66
CA HIS A 182 8.79 51.90 29.44
C HIS A 182 8.04 53.23 29.19
N GLN A 183 6.71 53.25 29.32
CA GLN A 183 5.90 54.46 29.43
C GLN A 183 5.47 54.72 30.87
#